data_AF-A0A5J4VSZ9-F1
#
_entry.id   AF-A0A5J4VSZ9-F1
#
_cell.length_a   1.000
_cell.length_b   1.000
_cell.length_c   1.000
_cell.angle_alpha   90.00
_cell.angle_beta   90.00
_cell.angle_gamma   90.00
#
_symmetry.space_group_name_H-M   'P 1'
#
loop_
_entity.id
_entity.type
_entity.pdbx_description
1 polymer ?
#
loop_
_entity_poly.entity_id
_entity_poly.type
_entity_poly.pdbx_seq_one_letter_code
_entity_poly.pdbx_strand_id
1 'polypeptide(L)'
;MRNVPAQQSKNPKVNVMVWGAVAYGFKPNLIVVENTLDSEVYVDMLKKKFFGIVKKHYGRIEFRFQQDNAPCHASKFTKAALNKLHISTYESGVPYTDKDALTAGIKAAWTRVSQTYIDDLVDGMYKRLSECITNNGLATHY
;
A
#
# COMPACT_ATOMS: atom_id res chain seq x y z
N MET A 1 32.73 10.48 -40.69
CA MET A 1 31.76 9.78 -39.82
C MET A 1 31.31 10.75 -38.73
N ARG A 2 30.02 11.07 -38.65
CA ARG A 2 29.48 12.00 -37.64
C ARG A 2 29.20 11.22 -36.35
N ASN A 3 29.80 11.64 -35.24
CA ASN A 3 29.42 11.19 -33.91
C ASN A 3 28.02 11.73 -33.60
N VAL A 4 27.04 10.84 -33.50
CA VAL A 4 25.72 11.17 -32.94
C VAL A 4 25.84 10.93 -31.43
N PRO A 5 25.67 11.95 -30.57
CA PRO A 5 25.68 11.74 -29.13
C PRO A 5 24.49 10.84 -28.76
N ALA A 6 24.76 9.87 -27.89
CA ALA A 6 23.73 9.01 -27.33
C ALA A 6 22.64 9.89 -26.68
N GLN A 7 21.39 9.76 -27.15
CA GLN A 7 20.24 10.35 -26.47
C GLN A 7 20.14 9.73 -25.08
N GLN A 8 20.48 10.50 -24.04
CA GLN A 8 20.15 10.15 -22.66
C GLN A 8 18.63 10.01 -22.52
N SER A 9 18.17 8.81 -22.16
CA SER A 9 16.75 8.54 -21.98
C SER A 9 16.22 9.21 -20.70
N LYS A 10 15.24 10.10 -20.87
CA LYS A 10 14.01 10.36 -20.09
C LYS A 10 14.10 10.25 -18.55
N ASN A 11 13.95 11.40 -17.88
CA ASN A 11 13.53 11.69 -16.49
C ASN A 11 13.89 10.66 -15.38
N PRO A 12 14.59 11.07 -14.30
CA PRO A 12 14.89 10.17 -13.19
C PRO A 12 13.59 9.65 -12.56
N LYS A 13 13.46 8.31 -12.47
CA LYS A 13 12.34 7.67 -11.79
C LYS A 13 12.46 7.86 -10.29
N VAL A 14 11.60 8.70 -9.74
CA VAL A 14 11.46 8.89 -8.29
C VAL A 14 10.46 7.88 -7.75
N ASN A 15 10.87 7.11 -6.73
CA ASN A 15 10.00 6.16 -6.03
C ASN A 15 9.94 6.54 -4.53
N VAL A 16 8.77 6.38 -3.93
CA VAL A 16 8.54 6.55 -2.48
C VAL A 16 7.85 5.28 -1.96
N MET A 17 8.37 4.74 -0.87
CA MET A 17 7.73 3.65 -0.14
C MET A 17 6.96 4.24 1.04
N VAL A 18 5.71 3.82 1.20
CA VAL A 18 4.86 4.21 2.32
C VAL A 18 4.32 2.96 3.00
N TRP A 19 4.19 3.03 4.32
CA TRP A 19 3.45 2.06 5.11
C TRP A 19 2.18 2.73 5.64
N GLY A 20 1.07 1.99 5.61
CA GLY A 20 -0.23 2.45 6.08
C GLY A 20 -1.02 1.32 6.73
N ALA A 21 -1.94 1.70 7.59
CA ALA A 21 -2.90 0.79 8.21
C ALA A 21 -4.31 1.35 8.06
N VAL A 22 -5.29 0.46 8.00
CA VAL A 22 -6.72 0.78 8.01
C VAL A 22 -7.43 -0.22 8.90
N ALA A 23 -8.46 0.25 9.60
CA ALA A 23 -9.39 -0.57 10.35
C ALA A 23 -10.70 0.22 10.56
N TYR A 24 -11.70 -0.44 11.14
CA TYR A 24 -12.96 0.18 11.49
C TYR A 24 -12.74 1.38 12.42
N GLY A 25 -13.22 2.55 12.02
CA GLY A 25 -13.02 3.82 12.73
C GLY A 25 -11.56 4.31 12.84
N PHE A 26 -10.60 3.65 12.18
CA PHE A 26 -9.18 3.90 12.34
C PHE A 26 -8.43 3.96 11.01
N LYS A 27 -7.97 5.16 10.66
CA LYS A 27 -7.08 5.42 9.52
C LYS A 27 -5.94 6.36 9.96
N PRO A 28 -4.82 5.84 10.49
CA PRO A 28 -3.68 6.66 10.86
C PRO A 28 -3.01 7.30 9.63
N ASN A 29 -2.15 8.30 9.88
CA ASN A 29 -1.32 8.89 8.84
C ASN A 29 -0.34 7.87 8.25
N LEU A 30 -0.05 7.99 6.95
CA LEU A 30 0.97 7.18 6.29
C LEU A 30 2.36 7.46 6.87
N ILE A 31 3.13 6.38 7.03
CA ILE A 31 4.54 6.42 7.42
C ILE A 31 5.37 6.35 6.15
N VAL A 32 6.17 7.39 5.89
CA VAL A 32 7.13 7.38 4.79
C VAL A 32 8.34 6.54 5.20
N VAL A 33 8.75 5.62 4.33
CA VAL A 33 9.92 4.76 4.54
C VAL A 33 11.02 5.27 3.61
N GLU A 34 12.12 5.73 4.21
CA GLU A 34 13.21 6.41 3.49
C GLU A 34 14.10 5.43 2.71
N ASN A 35 14.18 4.17 3.16
CA ASN A 35 15.05 3.12 2.61
C ASN A 35 14.30 1.80 2.39
N THR A 36 15.01 0.76 1.98
CA THR A 36 14.47 -0.60 1.90
C THR A 36 13.94 -1.05 3.26
N LEU A 37 12.70 -1.54 3.27
CA LEU A 37 12.07 -2.09 4.46
C LEU A 37 12.44 -3.56 4.62
N ASP A 38 13.49 -3.84 5.38
CA ASP A 38 13.76 -5.19 5.87
C ASP A 38 12.98 -5.49 7.16
N SER A 39 13.07 -6.72 7.63
CA SER A 39 12.33 -7.21 8.79
C SER A 39 12.64 -6.45 10.09
N GLU A 40 13.89 -6.03 10.29
CA GLU A 40 14.30 -5.33 11.52
C GLU A 40 13.78 -3.89 11.51
N VAL A 41 13.98 -3.19 10.38
CA VAL A 41 13.45 -1.84 10.17
C VAL A 41 11.93 -1.83 10.25
N TYR A 42 11.27 -2.88 9.75
CA TYR A 42 9.81 -3.04 9.86
C TYR A 42 9.34 -3.16 11.30
N VAL A 43 9.93 -4.07 12.08
CA VAL A 43 9.56 -4.27 13.49
C VAL A 43 9.83 -3.01 14.31
N ASP A 44 10.97 -2.35 14.08
CA ASP A 44 11.34 -1.12 14.77
C ASP A 44 10.37 0.02 14.42
N MET A 45 10.01 0.17 13.15
CA MET A 45 9.03 1.15 12.68
C MET A 45 7.66 0.92 13.33
N LEU A 46 7.17 -0.32 13.40
CA LEU A 46 5.90 -0.63 14.06
C LEU A 46 5.93 -0.26 15.55
N LYS A 47 7.00 -0.61 16.27
CA LYS A 47 7.17 -0.29 17.69
C LYS A 47 7.21 1.20 17.95
N LYS A 48 8.02 1.94 17.17
CA LYS A 48 8.26 3.37 17.38
C LYS A 48 7.13 4.25 16.89
N LYS A 49 6.50 3.91 15.76
CA LYS A 49 5.60 4.82 15.04
C LYS A 49 4.15 4.36 15.00
N PHE A 50 3.86 3.07 15.19
CA PHE A 50 2.50 2.54 15.01
C PHE A 50 1.83 2.12 16.33
N PHE A 51 2.42 1.20 17.10
CA PHE A 51 1.72 0.59 18.23
C PHE A 51 1.32 1.58 19.34
N GLY A 52 2.07 2.68 19.51
CA GLY A 52 1.66 3.75 20.42
C GLY A 52 0.35 4.42 20.01
N ILE A 53 0.16 4.64 18.71
CA ILE A 53 -1.05 5.25 18.15
C ILE A 53 -2.24 4.28 18.27
N VAL A 54 -2.01 3.01 17.96
CA VAL A 54 -3.04 1.96 18.05
C VAL A 54 -3.54 1.81 19.49
N LYS A 55 -2.62 1.70 20.46
CA LYS A 55 -2.98 1.58 21.89
C LYS A 55 -3.75 2.80 22.39
N LYS A 56 -3.39 4.00 21.92
CA LYS A 56 -4.12 5.22 22.26
C LYS A 56 -5.53 5.23 21.66
N HIS A 57 -5.69 4.73 20.44
CA HIS A 57 -6.97 4.73 19.75
C HIS A 57 -7.96 3.69 20.32
N TYR A 58 -7.55 2.43 20.44
CA TYR A 58 -8.42 1.35 20.91
C TYR A 58 -8.47 1.23 22.45
N GLY A 59 -7.52 1.81 23.17
CA GLY A 59 -7.45 1.72 24.62
C GLY A 59 -7.32 0.27 25.09
N ARG A 60 -8.37 -0.24 25.75
CA ARG A 60 -8.46 -1.63 26.23
C ARG A 60 -9.21 -2.57 25.28
N ILE A 61 -9.74 -2.05 24.17
CA ILE A 61 -10.44 -2.87 23.18
C ILE A 61 -9.40 -3.75 22.47
N GLU A 62 -9.67 -5.05 22.44
CA GLU A 62 -8.84 -5.99 21.71
C GLU A 62 -8.92 -5.73 20.20
N PHE A 63 -7.77 -5.71 19.54
CA PHE A 63 -7.68 -5.60 18.10
C PHE A 63 -6.82 -6.75 17.56
N ARG A 64 -7.10 -7.16 16.32
CA ARG A 64 -6.28 -8.14 15.60
C ARG A 64 -5.53 -7.42 14.50
N PHE A 65 -4.21 -7.60 14.48
CA PHE A 65 -3.35 -7.03 13.44
C PHE A 65 -3.16 -8.04 12.32
N GLN A 66 -3.67 -7.72 11.13
CA GLN A 66 -3.54 -8.55 9.93
C GLN A 66 -2.46 -7.97 9.01
N GLN A 67 -1.65 -8.86 8.44
CA GLN A 67 -0.56 -8.56 7.52
C GLN A 67 -0.59 -9.60 6.39
N ASP A 68 -0.04 -9.29 5.23
CA ASP A 68 0.13 -10.27 4.16
C ASP A 68 1.38 -11.14 4.42
N ASN A 69 1.34 -12.40 4.00
CA ASN A 69 2.45 -13.35 4.18
C ASN A 69 3.45 -13.26 2.99
N ALA A 70 3.90 -12.06 2.64
CA ALA A 70 4.70 -11.79 1.45
C ALA A 70 6.17 -12.31 1.60
N PRO A 71 6.68 -13.21 0.73
CA PRO A 71 8.02 -13.83 0.88
C PRO A 71 9.21 -12.87 0.75
N CYS A 72 8.96 -11.71 0.15
CA CYS A 72 9.50 -10.37 0.45
C CYS A 72 8.91 -9.36 -0.57
N HIS A 73 7.73 -9.68 -1.13
CA HIS A 73 7.23 -9.36 -2.48
C HIS A 73 8.09 -9.82 -3.68
N ALA A 74 9.11 -10.68 -3.52
CA ALA A 74 9.88 -11.18 -4.66
C ALA A 74 9.24 -12.37 -5.37
N SER A 75 8.65 -12.14 -6.55
CA SER A 75 9.02 -12.90 -7.76
C SER A 75 8.47 -12.23 -9.03
N LYS A 76 9.00 -12.62 -10.19
CA LYS A 76 8.50 -12.24 -11.53
C LYS A 76 7.01 -12.61 -11.72
N PHE A 77 6.45 -13.46 -10.87
CA PHE A 77 5.05 -13.88 -10.88
C PHE A 77 4.08 -12.72 -10.60
N THR A 78 4.39 -11.83 -9.64
CA THR A 78 3.48 -10.74 -9.23
C THR A 78 3.29 -9.71 -10.35
N LYS A 79 4.33 -9.47 -11.17
CA LYS A 79 4.24 -8.60 -12.36
C LYS A 79 3.40 -9.21 -13.49
N ALA A 80 3.33 -10.55 -13.58
CA ALA A 80 2.52 -11.24 -14.58
C ALA A 80 1.05 -11.37 -14.14
N ALA A 81 0.78 -11.49 -12.85
CA ALA A 81 -0.57 -11.61 -12.29
C ALA A 81 -1.38 -10.32 -12.38
N LEU A 82 -0.75 -9.16 -12.15
CA LEU A 82 -1.43 -7.85 -12.16
C LEU A 82 -1.92 -7.41 -13.55
N ASN A 83 -1.29 -7.86 -14.63
CA ASN A 83 -1.76 -7.61 -16.00
C ASN A 83 -2.99 -8.45 -16.39
N LYS A 84 -3.29 -9.53 -15.66
CA LYS A 84 -4.36 -10.48 -16.01
C LYS A 84 -5.71 -10.17 -15.32
N LEU A 85 -5.73 -9.18 -14.42
CA LEU A 85 -6.88 -8.85 -13.56
C LEU A 85 -7.64 -7.58 -13.99
N HIS A 86 -7.35 -7.00 -15.16
CA HIS A 86 -8.03 -5.78 -15.66
C HIS A 86 -8.08 -4.60 -14.67
N ILE A 87 -7.09 -4.48 -13.79
CA ILE A 87 -6.94 -3.31 -12.93
C ILE A 87 -6.34 -2.19 -13.79
N SER A 88 -7.14 -1.18 -14.11
CA SER A 88 -6.67 0.03 -14.77
C SER A 88 -5.70 0.76 -13.84
N THR A 89 -4.43 0.79 -14.22
CA THR A 89 -3.46 1.71 -13.61
C THR A 89 -3.95 3.13 -13.86
N TYR A 90 -4.17 3.89 -12.79
CA TYR A 90 -4.55 5.29 -12.88
C TYR A 90 -3.40 6.06 -13.55
N GLU A 91 -3.57 6.46 -14.82
CA GLU A 91 -2.69 7.44 -15.45
C GLU A 91 -3.01 8.82 -14.88
N SER A 92 -2.59 9.08 -13.65
CA SER A 92 -2.58 10.45 -13.14
C SER A 92 -1.39 11.17 -13.74
N GLY A 93 -1.70 12.19 -14.55
CA GLY A 93 -0.76 13.07 -15.20
C GLY A 93 0.18 13.80 -14.23
N VAL A 94 1.26 14.30 -14.85
CA VAL A 94 2.45 14.97 -14.32
C VAL A 94 3.44 14.02 -13.61
N PRO A 95 4.58 13.68 -14.25
CA PRO A 95 5.66 12.98 -13.58
C PRO A 95 6.24 13.88 -12.47
N TYR A 96 6.15 13.42 -11.21
CA TYR A 96 6.84 14.08 -10.11
C TYR A 96 8.35 13.90 -10.30
N THR A 97 9.08 15.01 -10.40
CA THR A 97 10.55 15.02 -10.46
C THR A 97 11.19 15.05 -9.08
N ASP A 98 10.39 15.15 -8.02
CA ASP A 98 10.82 15.37 -6.65
C ASP A 98 10.11 14.42 -5.67
N LYS A 99 10.86 13.90 -4.68
CA LYS A 99 10.36 12.95 -3.68
C LYS A 99 9.37 13.58 -2.72
N ASP A 100 9.55 14.86 -2.38
CA ASP A 100 8.70 15.55 -1.42
C ASP A 100 7.35 15.86 -2.05
N ALA A 101 7.34 16.29 -3.32
CA ALA A 101 6.12 16.49 -4.09
C ALA A 101 5.32 15.18 -4.25
N LEU A 102 5.98 14.06 -4.57
CA LEU A 102 5.33 12.74 -4.66
C LEU A 102 4.77 12.31 -3.29
N THR A 103 5.54 12.50 -2.23
CA THR A 103 5.14 12.19 -0.86
C THR A 103 3.92 13.02 -0.43
N ALA A 104 3.92 14.32 -0.73
CA ALA A 104 2.82 15.22 -0.43
C ALA A 104 1.55 14.83 -1.20
N GLY A 105 1.69 14.48 -2.48
CA GLY A 105 0.59 13.98 -3.31
C GLY A 105 -0.05 12.71 -2.76
N ILE A 106 0.78 11.72 -2.36
CA ILE A 106 0.32 10.47 -1.75
C ILE A 106 -0.39 10.75 -0.42
N LYS A 107 0.18 11.61 0.44
CA LYS A 107 -0.45 12.00 1.71
C LYS A 107 -1.79 12.71 1.48
N ALA A 108 -1.88 13.60 0.50
CA ALA A 108 -3.12 14.28 0.15
C ALA A 108 -4.18 13.31 -0.38
N ALA A 109 -3.80 12.34 -1.22
CA ALA A 109 -4.69 11.29 -1.68
C ALA A 109 -5.19 10.41 -0.53
N TRP A 110 -4.30 10.03 0.39
CA TRP A 110 -4.65 9.28 1.60
C TRP A 110 -5.66 10.01 2.49
N THR A 111 -5.49 11.32 2.66
CA THR A 111 -6.44 12.14 3.42
C THR A 111 -7.84 12.14 2.81
N ARG A 112 -7.95 12.10 1.47
CA ARG A 112 -9.23 12.08 0.75
C ARG A 112 -9.99 10.75 0.87
N VAL A 113 -9.33 9.65 1.22
CA VAL A 113 -10.03 8.37 1.48
C VAL A 113 -10.87 8.54 2.75
N SER A 114 -12.20 8.44 2.63
CA SER A 114 -13.07 8.61 3.80
C SER A 114 -12.99 7.41 4.74
N GLN A 115 -13.20 7.65 6.03
CA GLN A 115 -13.30 6.56 7.01
C GLN A 115 -14.52 5.69 6.73
N THR A 116 -15.64 6.27 6.29
CA THR A 116 -16.85 5.53 5.92
C THR A 116 -16.60 4.50 4.83
N TYR A 117 -15.83 4.86 3.80
CA TYR A 117 -15.45 3.92 2.74
C TYR A 117 -14.60 2.76 3.28
N ILE A 118 -13.72 3.03 4.24
CA ILE A 118 -12.92 1.99 4.90
C ILE A 118 -13.80 1.08 5.76
N ASP A 119 -14.74 1.66 6.52
CA ASP A 119 -15.65 0.92 7.37
C ASP A 119 -16.54 -0.02 6.51
N ASP A 120 -17.08 0.48 5.40
CA ASP A 120 -17.84 -0.32 4.43
C ASP A 120 -17.00 -1.48 3.83
N LEU A 121 -15.71 -1.25 3.57
CA LEU A 121 -14.80 -2.29 3.11
C LEU A 121 -14.54 -3.37 4.18
N VAL A 122 -14.37 -2.95 5.44
CA VAL A 122 -14.18 -3.85 6.58
C VAL A 122 -15.44 -4.68 6.81
N ASP A 123 -16.61 -4.04 6.78
CA ASP A 123 -17.91 -4.70 6.87
C ASP A 123 -18.14 -5.65 5.70
N GLY A 124 -17.62 -5.36 4.51
CA GLY A 124 -17.67 -6.26 3.35
C GLY A 124 -16.83 -7.53 3.48
N MET A 125 -15.89 -7.61 4.43
CA MET A 125 -14.92 -8.72 4.51
C MET A 125 -15.58 -10.09 4.75
N TYR A 126 -16.67 -10.14 5.51
CA TYR A 126 -17.38 -11.41 5.75
C TYR A 126 -17.92 -12.01 4.44
N LYS A 127 -18.33 -11.19 3.48
CA LYS A 127 -18.83 -11.65 2.17
C LYS A 127 -17.71 -12.30 1.37
N ARG A 128 -16.50 -11.72 1.40
CA ARG A 128 -15.31 -12.26 0.72
C ARG A 128 -14.91 -13.63 1.30
N LEU A 129 -14.92 -13.74 2.62
CA LEU A 129 -14.63 -15.00 3.31
C LEU A 129 -15.70 -16.06 3.02
N SER A 130 -16.98 -15.67 3.09
CA SER A 130 -18.10 -16.56 2.79
C SER A 130 -18.00 -17.12 1.37
N GLU A 131 -17.70 -16.28 0.39
CA GLU A 131 -17.57 -16.72 -1.00
C GLU A 131 -16.34 -17.58 -1.22
N CYS A 132 -15.20 -17.25 -0.60
CA CYS A 132 -14.01 -18.10 -0.63
C CYS A 132 -14.31 -19.51 -0.10
N ILE A 133 -15.08 -19.61 1.00
CA ILE A 133 -15.53 -20.90 1.56
C ILE A 133 -16.46 -21.61 0.58
N THR A 134 -17.46 -20.92 0.03
CA THR A 134 -18.37 -21.48 -0.99
C THR A 134 -17.62 -21.99 -2.22
N ASN A 135 -16.55 -21.30 -2.60
CA ASN A 135 -15.71 -21.65 -3.74
C ASN A 135 -14.62 -22.68 -3.37
N ASN A 136 -14.67 -23.30 -2.19
CA ASN A 136 -13.68 -24.26 -1.70
C ASN A 136 -12.23 -23.73 -1.78
N GLY A 137 -12.04 -22.45 -1.49
CA GLY A 137 -10.74 -21.77 -1.55
C GLY A 137 -10.32 -21.29 -2.94
N LEU A 138 -11.18 -21.43 -3.96
CA LEU A 138 -10.94 -20.88 -5.30
C LEU A 138 -11.25 -19.38 -5.37
N ALA A 139 -10.85 -18.75 -6.48
CA ALA A 139 -10.97 -17.31 -6.69
C ALA A 139 -12.40 -16.80 -6.46
N THR A 140 -12.50 -15.64 -5.82
CA THR A 140 -13.74 -14.88 -5.64
C THR A 140 -13.89 -13.84 -6.74
N HIS A 141 -15.08 -13.26 -6.90
CA HIS A 141 -15.28 -12.10 -7.80
C HIS A 141 -14.74 -10.77 -7.23
N TYR A 142 -14.32 -10.77 -5.95
CA TYR A 142 -13.63 -9.67 -5.26
C TYR A 142 -12.14 -9.57 -5.60
#